data_AF-A0ABD3NT55-F1
#
_entry.id   AF-A0ABD3NT55-F1
#
_cell.length_a   1.000
_cell.length_b   1.000
_cell.length_c   1.000
_cell.angle_alpha   90.00
_cell.angle_beta   90.00
_cell.angle_gamma   90.00
#
_symmetry.space_group_name_H-M   'P 1'
#
loop_
_entity.id
_entity.type
_entity.pdbx_description
1 polymer ?
#
loop_
_entity_poly.entity_id
_entity_poly.type
_entity_poly.pdbx_seq_one_letter_code
_entity_poly.pdbx_strand_id
1 'polypeptide(L)'
;MASEASRNESDGRLTEGAKVALEDIARILRLTHMLFWCLVVKRYNCILSPEGLSYLRMKLFMNQEEYASMVEVSKKNLGAHHACLTWLSTRINIAVKRGGIDADQSAMTNIHLKVHELRRLLAKIVAMYSGRMHLSYVHMVNMLIDVLICLSPVALFPLCYFWLVPAVGTFTFFYKGIFELSMMFLDPVDNDERHQKKGIETAGIDIGVLIRETDASSMRFTECAAALPQY
;
A
#
# COMPACT_ATOMS: atom_id res chain seq x y z
N MET A 1 -16.13 -10.98 10.54
CA MET A 1 -16.92 -9.73 10.41
C MET A 1 -18.10 -9.93 9.48
N ALA A 2 -17.94 -10.29 8.20
CA ALA A 2 -19.09 -10.60 7.33
C ALA A 2 -19.91 -11.82 7.79
N SER A 3 -19.27 -12.76 8.50
CA SER A 3 -19.89 -13.91 9.16
C SER A 3 -20.71 -13.58 10.42
N GLU A 4 -20.46 -12.43 11.05
CA GLU A 4 -21.08 -11.98 12.31
C GLU A 4 -22.12 -10.87 12.06
N ALA A 5 -22.44 -10.63 10.79
CA ALA A 5 -23.39 -9.62 10.39
C ALA A 5 -24.82 -10.06 10.77
N SER A 6 -25.60 -9.16 11.36
CA SER A 6 -26.95 -9.47 11.85
C SER A 6 -27.89 -9.87 10.70
N ARG A 7 -28.71 -10.89 10.92
CA ARG A 7 -29.61 -11.51 9.93
C ARG A 7 -31.06 -11.50 10.39
N ASN A 8 -31.97 -11.43 9.43
CA ASN A 8 -33.39 -11.63 9.69
C ASN A 8 -33.65 -13.10 9.99
N GLU A 9 -34.30 -13.38 11.11
CA GLU A 9 -34.66 -14.75 11.53
C GLU A 9 -35.63 -15.44 10.55
N SER A 10 -36.44 -14.67 9.81
CA SER A 10 -37.42 -15.23 8.86
C SER A 10 -36.80 -15.68 7.53
N ASP A 11 -35.80 -14.92 7.04
CA ASP A 11 -35.32 -15.03 5.66
C ASP A 11 -33.82 -15.42 5.60
N GLY A 12 -33.10 -15.40 6.72
CA GLY A 12 -31.66 -15.62 6.83
C GLY A 12 -30.79 -14.61 6.08
N ARG A 13 -31.41 -13.63 5.43
CA ARG A 13 -30.73 -12.53 4.73
C ARG A 13 -30.17 -11.53 5.73
N LEU A 14 -29.11 -10.83 5.31
CA LEU A 14 -28.53 -9.73 6.09
C LEU A 14 -29.59 -8.65 6.33
N THR A 15 -29.62 -8.13 7.56
CA THR A 15 -30.42 -6.94 7.88
C THR A 15 -29.90 -5.75 7.08
N GLU A 16 -30.77 -4.79 6.75
CA GLU A 16 -30.35 -3.57 6.04
C GLU A 16 -29.30 -2.79 6.84
N GLY A 17 -29.44 -2.77 8.18
CA GLY A 17 -28.45 -2.17 9.07
C GLY A 17 -27.07 -2.86 9.01
N ALA A 18 -27.04 -4.18 8.90
CA ALA A 18 -25.80 -4.94 8.74
C ALA A 18 -25.14 -4.68 7.39
N LYS A 19 -25.93 -4.61 6.32
CA LYS A 19 -25.45 -4.31 4.97
C LYS A 19 -24.78 -2.94 4.89
N VAL A 20 -25.48 -1.91 5.39
CA VAL A 20 -24.94 -0.53 5.44
C VAL A 20 -23.68 -0.46 6.30
N ALA A 21 -23.64 -1.17 7.43
CA ALA A 21 -22.44 -1.22 8.28
C ALA A 21 -21.24 -1.87 7.57
N LEU A 22 -21.45 -2.99 6.87
CA LEU A 22 -20.39 -3.67 6.13
C LEU A 22 -19.88 -2.81 4.97
N GLU A 23 -20.76 -2.15 4.24
CA GLU A 23 -20.39 -1.23 3.15
C GLU A 23 -19.58 -0.02 3.66
N ASP A 24 -19.97 0.56 4.79
CA ASP A 24 -19.24 1.68 5.41
C ASP A 24 -17.85 1.25 5.89
N ILE A 25 -17.75 0.09 6.54
CA ILE A 25 -16.47 -0.51 6.98
C ILE A 25 -15.56 -0.79 5.77
N ALA A 26 -16.09 -1.39 4.70
CA ALA A 26 -15.34 -1.67 3.48
C ALA A 26 -14.85 -0.37 2.81
N ARG A 27 -15.71 0.66 2.72
CA ARG A 27 -15.35 1.98 2.20
C ARG A 27 -14.20 2.61 2.98
N ILE A 28 -14.25 2.60 4.31
CA ILE A 28 -13.19 3.19 5.15
C ILE A 28 -11.89 2.38 5.04
N LEU A 29 -11.97 1.05 4.94
CA LEU A 29 -10.80 0.21 4.74
C LEU A 29 -10.11 0.51 3.40
N ARG A 30 -10.87 0.67 2.33
CA ARG A 30 -10.37 1.09 1.00
C ARG A 30 -9.74 2.47 1.04
N LEU A 31 -10.41 3.42 1.68
CA LEU A 31 -9.89 4.78 1.85
C LEU A 31 -8.58 4.79 2.65
N THR A 32 -8.50 4.00 3.73
CA THR A 32 -7.28 3.82 4.52
C THR A 32 -6.13 3.29 3.66
N HIS A 33 -6.39 2.24 2.88
CA HIS A 33 -5.39 1.62 2.00
C HIS A 33 -4.91 2.58 0.90
N MET A 34 -5.83 3.32 0.27
CA MET A 34 -5.53 4.32 -0.75
C MET A 34 -4.67 5.45 -0.18
N LEU A 35 -5.10 6.06 0.93
CA LEU A 35 -4.38 7.17 1.56
C LEU A 35 -3.02 6.74 2.12
N PHE A 36 -2.90 5.49 2.57
CA PHE A 36 -1.61 4.93 2.96
C PHE A 36 -0.64 4.88 1.77
N TRP A 37 -1.07 4.34 0.62
CA TRP A 37 -0.19 4.29 -0.55
C TRP A 37 0.10 5.67 -1.14
N CYS A 38 -0.82 6.62 -1.03
CA CYS A 38 -0.56 8.02 -1.40
C CYS A 38 0.53 8.66 -0.54
N LEU A 39 0.68 8.21 0.72
CA LEU A 39 1.77 8.65 1.59
C LEU A 39 3.10 8.01 1.19
N VAL A 40 3.09 6.69 0.93
CA VAL A 40 4.30 5.92 0.61
C VAL A 40 4.82 6.26 -0.78
N VAL A 41 3.96 6.53 -1.75
CA VAL A 41 4.33 6.79 -3.14
C VAL A 41 4.19 8.24 -3.52
N LYS A 42 5.33 8.88 -3.77
CA LYS A 42 5.44 10.30 -4.11
C LYS A 42 4.57 10.70 -5.29
N ARG A 43 4.47 9.84 -6.31
CA ARG A 43 3.62 10.08 -7.50
C ARG A 43 2.15 10.33 -7.14
N TYR A 44 1.65 9.68 -6.08
CA TYR A 44 0.26 9.79 -5.63
C TYR A 44 0.07 10.75 -4.45
N ASN A 45 1.14 11.36 -3.95
CA ASN A 45 1.10 12.27 -2.80
C ASN A 45 0.20 13.49 -3.07
N CYS A 46 0.04 13.89 -4.33
CA CYS A 46 -0.89 14.96 -4.72
C CYS A 46 -2.34 14.72 -4.24
N ILE A 47 -2.76 13.46 -4.03
CA ILE A 47 -4.09 13.13 -3.51
C ILE A 47 -4.25 13.55 -2.04
N LEU A 48 -3.16 13.63 -1.27
CA LEU A 48 -3.17 14.06 0.13
C LEU A 48 -3.29 15.59 0.29
N SER A 49 -3.16 16.35 -0.80
CA SER A 49 -3.42 17.80 -0.80
C SER A 49 -4.91 18.10 -0.52
N PRO A 50 -5.26 19.29 -0.01
CA PRO A 50 -6.66 19.69 0.15
C PRO A 50 -7.47 19.56 -1.15
N GLU A 51 -6.87 19.88 -2.30
CA GLU A 51 -7.47 19.76 -3.62
C GLU A 51 -7.70 18.28 -3.98
N GLY A 52 -6.72 17.42 -3.73
CA GLY A 52 -6.82 15.97 -3.92
C GLY A 52 -7.90 15.32 -3.05
N LEU A 53 -7.97 15.70 -1.77
CA LEU A 53 -9.03 15.27 -0.85
C LEU A 53 -10.42 15.75 -1.31
N SER A 54 -10.50 16.97 -1.88
CA SER A 54 -11.76 17.48 -2.43
C SER A 54 -12.26 16.65 -3.61
N TYR A 55 -11.34 16.08 -4.40
CA TYR A 55 -11.65 15.16 -5.50
C TYR A 55 -12.17 13.81 -4.98
N LEU A 56 -11.58 13.27 -3.91
CA LEU A 56 -12.08 12.04 -3.27
C LEU A 56 -13.51 12.21 -2.74
N ARG A 57 -13.81 13.39 -2.17
CA ARG A 57 -15.17 13.76 -1.77
C ARG A 57 -16.12 13.82 -2.97
N MET A 58 -15.71 14.48 -4.05
CA MET A 58 -16.53 14.59 -5.27
C MET A 58 -16.86 13.21 -5.86
N LYS A 59 -15.94 12.25 -5.73
CA LYS A 59 -16.13 10.85 -6.17
C LYS A 59 -16.83 9.96 -5.13
N LEU A 60 -17.40 10.54 -4.07
CA LEU A 60 -18.16 9.85 -3.02
C LEU A 60 -17.38 8.79 -2.23
N PHE A 61 -16.04 8.89 -2.20
CA PHE A 61 -15.23 8.04 -1.31
C PHE A 61 -15.32 8.50 0.15
N MET A 62 -15.68 9.77 0.38
CA MET A 62 -15.76 10.39 1.69
C MET A 62 -16.90 11.41 1.78
N ASN A 63 -17.48 11.51 2.97
CA ASN A 63 -18.54 12.48 3.26
C ASN A 63 -17.97 13.85 3.62
N GLN A 64 -18.82 14.88 3.68
CA GLN A 64 -18.40 16.24 3.99
C GLN A 64 -17.76 16.37 5.38
N GLU A 65 -18.30 15.68 6.38
CA GLU A 65 -17.75 15.66 7.75
C GLU A 65 -16.38 14.99 7.80
N GLU A 66 -16.22 13.89 7.06
CA GLU A 66 -14.95 13.17 6.93
C GLU A 66 -13.92 14.05 6.22
N TYR A 67 -14.32 14.79 5.19
CA TYR A 67 -13.45 15.76 4.52
C TYR A 67 -12.99 16.86 5.46
N ALA A 68 -13.90 17.46 6.22
CA ALA A 68 -13.53 18.48 7.21
C ALA A 68 -12.53 17.94 8.25
N SER A 69 -12.77 16.72 8.74
CA SER A 69 -11.87 16.05 9.68
C SER A 69 -10.51 15.73 9.05
N MET A 70 -10.46 15.27 7.79
CA MET A 70 -9.19 15.03 7.07
C MET A 70 -8.38 16.31 6.89
N VAL A 71 -9.03 17.42 6.54
CA VAL A 71 -8.35 18.71 6.38
C VAL A 71 -7.75 19.16 7.71
N GLU A 72 -8.44 18.97 8.83
CA GLU A 72 -7.91 19.28 10.16
C GLU A 72 -6.73 18.39 10.54
N VAL A 73 -6.84 17.08 10.29
CA VAL A 73 -5.78 16.08 10.50
C VAL A 73 -4.54 16.44 9.68
N SER A 74 -4.72 16.83 8.41
CA SER A 74 -3.64 17.28 7.53
C SER A 74 -2.98 18.56 8.04
N LYS A 75 -3.75 19.54 8.53
CA LYS A 75 -3.20 20.77 9.12
C LYS A 75 -2.32 20.51 10.35
N LYS A 76 -2.66 19.47 11.12
CA LYS A 76 -1.89 19.04 12.30
C LYS A 76 -0.72 18.12 11.95
N ASN A 77 -0.46 17.85 10.66
CA ASN A 77 0.52 16.87 10.19
C ASN A 77 0.32 15.47 10.80
N LEU A 78 -0.92 15.13 11.14
CA LEU A 78 -1.29 13.80 11.59
C LEU A 78 -1.55 12.97 10.33
N GLY A 79 -0.94 11.78 10.23
CA GLY A 79 -1.04 10.96 9.02
C GLY A 79 -2.50 10.65 8.65
N ALA A 80 -2.90 10.98 7.42
CA ALA A 80 -4.26 10.80 6.89
C ALA A 80 -4.83 9.39 7.12
N HIS A 81 -4.03 8.37 6.81
CA HIS A 81 -4.38 6.96 7.00
C HIS A 81 -4.61 6.57 8.48
N HIS A 82 -3.98 7.26 9.44
CA HIS A 82 -4.22 7.02 10.86
C HIS A 82 -5.60 7.50 11.30
N ALA A 83 -6.08 8.62 10.76
CA ALA A 83 -7.43 9.10 11.02
C ALA A 83 -8.48 8.10 10.54
N CYS A 84 -8.30 7.56 9.32
CA CYS A 84 -9.21 6.54 8.79
C CYS A 84 -9.20 5.24 9.61
N LEU A 85 -8.05 4.81 10.14
CA LEU A 85 -8.00 3.66 11.07
C LEU A 85 -8.76 3.95 12.36
N THR A 86 -8.65 5.15 12.91
CA THR A 86 -9.43 5.54 14.09
C THR A 86 -10.93 5.55 13.78
N TRP A 87 -11.33 6.09 12.63
CA TRP A 87 -12.72 6.04 12.18
C TRP A 87 -13.22 4.62 12.01
N LEU A 88 -12.41 3.73 11.44
CA LEU A 88 -12.74 2.31 11.28
C LEU A 88 -13.12 1.68 12.63
N SER A 89 -12.27 1.83 13.65
CA SER A 89 -12.56 1.34 15.00
C SER A 89 -13.82 1.95 15.59
N THR A 90 -14.03 3.26 15.42
CA THR A 90 -15.24 3.96 15.91
C THR A 90 -16.50 3.46 15.20
N ARG A 91 -16.47 3.26 13.88
CA ARG A 91 -17.61 2.78 13.09
C ARG A 91 -17.98 1.35 13.42
N ILE A 92 -17.00 0.48 13.64
CA ILE A 92 -17.23 -0.89 14.12
C ILE A 92 -17.96 -0.86 15.46
N ASN A 93 -17.49 -0.05 16.42
CA ASN A 93 -18.15 0.07 17.73
C ASN A 93 -19.59 0.62 17.62
N ILE A 94 -19.84 1.56 16.70
CA ILE A 94 -21.18 2.09 16.44
C ILE A 94 -22.07 1.01 15.79
N ALA A 95 -21.55 0.23 14.84
CA ALA A 95 -22.27 -0.83 14.17
C ALA A 95 -22.73 -1.93 15.12
N VAL A 96 -21.85 -2.34 16.07
CA VAL A 96 -22.20 -3.29 17.13
C VAL A 96 -23.29 -2.72 18.04
N LYS A 97 -23.13 -1.46 18.52
CA LYS A 97 -24.15 -0.81 19.38
C LYS A 97 -25.52 -0.66 18.72
N ARG A 98 -25.57 -0.56 17.39
CA ARG A 98 -26.81 -0.48 16.61
C ARG A 98 -27.41 -1.84 16.28
N GLY A 99 -26.77 -2.94 16.68
CA GLY A 99 -27.21 -4.30 16.36
C GLY A 99 -26.99 -4.69 14.89
N GLY A 100 -26.17 -3.95 14.14
CA GLY A 100 -25.83 -4.29 12.75
C GLY A 100 -24.80 -5.42 12.65
N ILE A 101 -23.97 -5.58 13.68
CA ILE A 101 -23.01 -6.68 13.80
C ILE A 101 -23.27 -7.33 15.15
N ASP A 102 -23.54 -8.62 15.14
CA ASP A 102 -23.70 -9.42 16.34
C ASP A 102 -22.33 -10.00 16.72
N ALA A 103 -21.55 -9.19 17.42
CA ALA A 103 -20.21 -9.54 17.86
C ALA A 103 -20.18 -9.63 19.39
N ASP A 104 -19.93 -10.83 19.90
CA ASP A 104 -19.62 -11.05 21.31
C ASP A 104 -18.30 -10.35 21.71
N GLN A 105 -18.05 -10.21 23.01
CA GLN A 105 -16.86 -9.58 23.55
C GLN A 105 -15.56 -10.21 23.01
N SER A 106 -15.56 -11.53 22.81
CA SER A 106 -14.43 -12.25 22.19
C SER A 106 -14.23 -11.86 20.72
N ALA A 107 -15.32 -11.78 19.95
CA ALA A 107 -15.30 -11.34 18.55
C ALA A 107 -14.82 -9.89 18.42
N MET A 108 -15.28 -9.00 19.30
CA MET A 108 -14.81 -7.62 19.34
C MET A 108 -13.33 -7.50 19.64
N THR A 109 -12.83 -8.29 20.59
CA THR A 109 -11.40 -8.31 20.91
C THR A 109 -10.58 -8.74 19.69
N ASN A 110 -11.01 -9.79 18.99
CA ASN A 110 -10.36 -10.26 17.76
C ASN A 110 -10.38 -9.21 16.65
N ILE A 111 -11.50 -8.49 16.48
CA ILE A 111 -11.61 -7.42 15.48
C ILE A 111 -10.65 -6.28 15.78
N HIS A 112 -10.59 -5.81 17.04
CA HIS A 112 -9.64 -4.76 17.44
C HIS A 112 -8.18 -5.22 17.28
N LEU A 113 -7.88 -6.47 17.62
CA LEU A 113 -6.56 -7.07 17.37
C LEU A 113 -6.20 -7.03 15.88
N LYS A 114 -7.15 -7.32 14.99
CA LYS A 114 -6.91 -7.24 13.53
C LYS A 114 -6.74 -5.81 13.02
N VAL A 115 -7.45 -4.84 13.59
CA VAL A 115 -7.22 -3.42 13.27
C VAL A 115 -5.83 -2.96 13.75
N HIS A 116 -5.40 -3.39 14.94
CA HIS A 116 -4.05 -3.12 15.43
C HIS A 116 -2.98 -3.83 14.60
N GLU A 117 -3.23 -5.06 14.17
CA GLU A 117 -2.36 -5.79 13.27
C GLU A 117 -2.21 -5.07 11.93
N LEU A 118 -3.31 -4.60 11.34
CA LEU A 118 -3.28 -3.78 10.13
C LEU A 118 -2.43 -2.52 10.34
N ARG A 119 -2.67 -1.77 11.43
CA ARG A 119 -1.86 -0.59 11.77
C ARG A 119 -0.37 -0.94 11.89
N ARG A 120 -0.03 -2.06 12.52
CA ARG A 120 1.34 -2.55 12.66
C ARG A 120 1.97 -2.88 11.31
N LEU A 121 1.23 -3.51 10.40
CA LEU A 121 1.72 -3.84 9.05
C LEU A 121 1.99 -2.57 8.23
N LEU A 122 1.09 -1.60 8.26
CA LEU A 122 1.29 -0.31 7.59
C LEU A 122 2.53 0.42 8.14
N ALA A 123 2.69 0.46 9.47
CA ALA A 123 3.86 1.05 10.10
C ALA A 123 5.15 0.28 9.77
N LYS A 124 5.10 -1.05 9.67
CA LYS A 124 6.25 -1.89 9.28
C LYS A 124 6.71 -1.55 7.87
N ILE A 125 5.80 -1.37 6.91
CA ILE A 125 6.14 -0.97 5.54
C ILE A 125 6.86 0.38 5.54
N VAL A 126 6.32 1.38 6.24
CA VAL A 126 6.95 2.70 6.36
C VAL A 126 8.31 2.59 7.06
N ALA A 127 8.44 1.77 8.09
CA ALA A 127 9.71 1.56 8.79
C ALA A 127 10.76 0.87 7.90
N MET A 128 10.37 -0.13 7.10
CA MET A 128 11.27 -0.75 6.12
C MET A 128 11.71 0.26 5.06
N TYR A 129 10.82 1.18 4.67
CA TYR A 129 11.11 2.23 3.70
C TYR A 129 11.98 3.38 4.25
N SER A 130 11.82 3.71 5.53
CA SER A 130 12.62 4.73 6.22
C SER A 130 13.97 4.18 6.65
N GLY A 131 14.02 2.91 7.03
CA GLY A 131 15.23 2.14 7.33
C GLY A 131 15.94 1.64 6.07
N ARG A 132 16.07 2.49 5.04
CA ARG A 132 16.80 2.13 3.81
C ARG A 132 18.22 1.73 4.17
N MET A 133 18.80 0.87 3.32
CA MET A 133 20.21 0.54 3.39
C MET A 133 21.06 1.81 3.50
N HIS A 134 22.06 1.79 4.38
CA HIS A 134 22.85 2.98 4.67
C HIS A 134 23.52 3.51 3.40
N LEU A 135 23.42 4.81 3.15
CA LEU A 135 23.85 5.46 1.90
C LEU A 135 25.32 5.16 1.56
N SER A 136 26.19 5.04 2.57
CA SER A 136 27.60 4.72 2.36
C SER A 136 27.82 3.34 1.74
N TYR A 137 26.98 2.35 2.06
CA TYR A 137 27.08 1.03 1.46
C TYR A 137 26.76 1.09 -0.04
N VAL A 138 25.69 1.78 -0.41
CA VAL A 138 25.29 1.94 -1.82
C VAL A 138 26.39 2.64 -2.62
N HIS A 139 26.98 3.70 -2.07
CA HIS A 139 28.10 4.40 -2.71
C HIS A 139 29.36 3.54 -2.82
N MET A 140 29.68 2.76 -1.79
CA MET A 140 30.82 1.85 -1.81
C MET A 140 30.68 0.78 -2.91
N VAL A 141 29.50 0.15 -3.02
CA VAL A 141 29.24 -0.84 -4.06
C VAL A 141 29.27 -0.22 -5.45
N ASN A 142 28.68 0.98 -5.63
CA ASN A 142 28.74 1.69 -6.90
C ASN A 142 30.20 1.99 -7.31
N MET A 143 31.00 2.53 -6.38
CA MET A 143 32.41 2.83 -6.62
C MET A 143 33.21 1.57 -6.96
N LEU A 144 32.97 0.46 -6.25
CA LEU A 144 33.63 -0.82 -6.52
C LEU A 144 33.36 -1.31 -7.94
N ILE A 145 32.10 -1.26 -8.39
CA ILE A 145 31.69 -1.70 -9.72
C ILE A 145 32.25 -0.77 -10.80
N ASP A 146 32.22 0.54 -10.57
CA ASP A 146 32.77 1.53 -11.50
C ASP A 146 34.28 1.35 -11.69
N VAL A 147 35.03 1.11 -10.59
CA VAL A 147 36.47 0.84 -10.64
C VAL A 147 36.75 -0.49 -11.35
N LEU A 148 35.98 -1.55 -11.07
CA LEU A 148 36.12 -2.85 -11.72
C LEU A 148 35.95 -2.73 -13.24
N ILE A 149 34.89 -2.05 -13.69
CA ILE A 149 34.61 -1.88 -15.13
C ILE A 149 35.66 -0.98 -15.79
N CYS A 150 36.12 0.07 -15.10
CA CYS A 150 37.17 0.96 -15.58
C CYS A 150 38.52 0.23 -15.75
N LEU A 151 38.86 -0.68 -14.83
CA LEU A 151 40.11 -1.46 -14.89
C LEU A 151 40.03 -2.70 -15.79
N SER A 152 38.82 -3.21 -16.06
CA SER A 152 38.57 -4.37 -16.92
C SER A 152 39.27 -4.32 -18.29
N PRO A 153 39.23 -3.23 -19.08
CA PRO A 153 39.90 -3.19 -20.38
C PRO A 153 41.42 -3.28 -20.27
N VAL A 154 42.02 -2.71 -19.22
CA VAL A 154 43.47 -2.77 -18.99
C VAL A 154 43.89 -4.17 -18.55
N ALA A 155 43.11 -4.83 -17.70
CA ALA A 155 43.39 -6.16 -17.19
C ALA A 155 43.21 -7.28 -18.23
N LEU A 156 42.21 -7.18 -19.11
CA LEU A 156 41.93 -8.21 -20.12
C LEU A 156 42.75 -8.07 -21.42
N PHE A 157 43.39 -6.91 -21.64
CA PHE A 157 44.18 -6.64 -22.84
C PHE A 157 45.23 -7.74 -23.16
N PRO A 158 46.09 -8.19 -22.21
CA PRO A 158 47.12 -9.18 -22.50
C PRO A 158 46.58 -10.60 -22.77
N LEU A 159 45.33 -10.89 -22.37
CA LEU A 159 44.76 -12.24 -22.46
C LEU A 159 43.89 -12.43 -23.71
N CYS A 160 43.10 -11.42 -24.07
CA CYS A 160 41.99 -11.59 -25.02
C CYS A 160 42.14 -10.84 -26.35
N TYR A 161 43.12 -9.94 -26.53
CA TYR A 161 43.38 -9.18 -27.77
C TYR A 161 42.13 -8.86 -28.61
N PHE A 162 41.78 -9.69 -29.60
CA PHE A 162 40.63 -9.52 -30.49
C PHE A 162 39.26 -9.69 -29.79
N TRP A 163 39.18 -10.58 -28.80
CA TRP A 163 37.98 -10.85 -28.00
C TRP A 163 37.78 -9.88 -26.84
N LEU A 164 38.64 -8.86 -26.71
CA LEU A 164 38.58 -7.88 -25.62
C LEU A 164 37.25 -7.14 -25.56
N VAL A 165 36.79 -6.63 -26.71
CA VAL A 165 35.55 -5.83 -26.81
C VAL A 165 34.32 -6.63 -26.36
N PRO A 166 34.03 -7.84 -26.90
CA PRO A 166 32.89 -8.61 -26.45
C PRO A 166 33.03 -9.12 -25.00
N ALA A 167 34.25 -9.44 -24.55
CA ALA A 167 34.48 -9.85 -23.16
C ALA A 167 34.16 -8.71 -22.18
N VAL A 168 34.76 -7.53 -22.36
CA VAL A 168 34.52 -6.35 -21.52
C VAL A 168 33.06 -5.90 -21.59
N GLY A 169 32.43 -5.99 -22.77
CA GLY A 169 31.00 -5.73 -22.94
C GLY A 169 30.12 -6.66 -22.10
N THR A 170 30.41 -7.96 -22.11
CA THR A 170 29.68 -8.95 -21.30
C THR A 170 29.86 -8.72 -19.80
N PHE A 171 31.10 -8.44 -19.37
CA PHE A 171 31.39 -8.07 -17.98
C PHE A 171 30.63 -6.82 -17.55
N THR A 172 30.66 -5.77 -18.37
CA THR A 172 29.97 -4.51 -18.09
C THR A 172 28.47 -4.74 -17.98
N PHE A 173 27.87 -5.45 -18.93
CA PHE A 173 26.45 -5.77 -18.92
C PHE A 173 26.03 -6.54 -17.66
N PHE A 174 26.79 -7.57 -17.28
CA PHE A 174 26.47 -8.39 -16.12
C PHE A 174 26.58 -7.60 -14.80
N TYR A 175 27.70 -6.92 -14.57
CA TYR A 175 27.93 -6.21 -13.30
C TYR A 175 27.09 -4.93 -13.18
N LYS A 176 26.90 -4.15 -14.26
CA LYS A 176 25.96 -3.01 -14.25
C LYS A 176 24.52 -3.48 -14.14
N GLY A 177 24.13 -4.54 -14.86
CA GLY A 177 22.78 -5.08 -14.81
C GLY A 177 22.39 -5.56 -13.42
N ILE A 178 23.25 -6.32 -12.74
CA ILE A 178 23.00 -6.76 -11.34
C ILE A 178 22.90 -5.55 -10.39
N PHE A 179 23.73 -4.54 -10.60
CA PHE A 179 23.70 -3.32 -9.80
C PHE A 179 22.40 -2.54 -9.98
N GLU A 180 21.99 -2.31 -11.23
CA GLU A 180 20.73 -1.64 -11.55
C GLU A 180 19.52 -2.42 -11.00
N LEU A 181 19.54 -3.75 -11.09
CA LEU A 181 18.52 -4.61 -10.48
C LEU A 181 18.49 -4.45 -8.96
N SER A 182 19.65 -4.41 -8.30
CA SER A 182 19.74 -4.23 -6.85
C SER A 182 19.20 -2.85 -6.42
N MET A 183 19.48 -1.81 -7.22
CA MET A 183 18.93 -0.47 -7.02
C MET A 183 17.41 -0.45 -7.22
N MET A 184 16.87 -1.20 -8.19
CA MET A 184 15.43 -1.35 -8.39
C MET A 184 14.75 -2.05 -7.19
N PHE A 185 15.36 -3.08 -6.62
CA PHE A 185 14.84 -3.72 -5.41
C PHE A 185 14.95 -2.85 -4.15
N LEU A 186 15.86 -1.89 -4.12
CA LEU A 186 15.98 -0.95 -3.01
C LEU A 186 14.76 0.00 -2.94
N ASP A 187 14.14 0.32 -4.08
CA ASP A 187 12.94 1.15 -4.15
C ASP A 187 11.85 0.51 -5.06
N PRO A 188 11.14 -0.52 -4.57
CA PRO A 188 10.19 -1.29 -5.37
C PRO A 188 8.91 -0.53 -5.77
N VAL A 189 8.76 0.72 -5.29
CA VAL A 189 7.60 1.58 -5.55
C VAL A 189 7.94 2.80 -6.42
N ASP A 190 9.18 2.86 -6.92
CA ASP A 190 9.70 3.88 -7.84
C ASP A 190 9.46 5.33 -7.41
N ASN A 191 10.02 5.68 -6.26
CA ASN A 191 9.97 7.03 -5.68
C ASN A 191 11.17 7.91 -6.07
N ASP A 192 12.00 7.46 -7.02
CA ASP A 192 13.12 8.22 -7.56
C ASP A 192 12.64 9.15 -8.70
N GLU A 193 12.98 10.44 -8.59
CA GLU A 193 12.65 11.44 -9.60
C GLU A 193 13.32 11.15 -10.95
N ARG A 194 14.45 10.41 -10.95
CA ARG A 194 15.19 10.06 -12.16
C ARG A 194 14.43 9.10 -13.06
N HIS A 195 13.67 8.16 -12.49
CA HIS A 195 12.86 7.21 -13.26
C HIS A 195 11.53 7.83 -13.68
N GLN A 196 10.89 8.61 -12.80
CA GLN A 196 9.63 9.30 -13.12
C GLN A 196 9.75 10.28 -14.30
N LYS A 197 10.88 10.98 -14.46
CA LYS A 197 11.11 11.91 -15.58
C LYS A 197 11.44 11.23 -16.91
N LYS A 198 11.92 9.98 -16.89
CA LYS A 198 12.31 9.26 -18.12
C LYS A 198 11.19 8.43 -18.73
N GLY A 199 10.02 8.34 -18.09
CA GLY A 199 8.88 7.56 -18.58
C GLY A 199 9.19 6.06 -18.72
N ILE A 200 10.25 5.59 -18.06
CA ILE A 200 10.63 4.19 -18.05
C ILE A 200 9.78 3.55 -16.96
N GLU A 201 8.81 2.72 -17.36
CA GLU A 201 8.07 1.87 -16.44
C GLU A 201 9.07 0.90 -15.77
N THR A 202 9.50 1.23 -14.57
CA THR A 202 10.27 0.30 -13.73
C THR A 202 9.40 -0.90 -13.37
N ALA A 203 10.00 -2.07 -13.21
CA ALA A 203 9.36 -3.30 -12.75
C ALA A 203 9.01 -3.26 -11.24
N GLY A 204 8.46 -2.14 -10.79
CA GLY A 204 7.97 -1.93 -9.44
C GLY A 204 6.59 -2.55 -9.23
N ILE A 205 6.15 -2.57 -7.98
CA ILE A 205 4.82 -3.07 -7.60
C ILE A 205 3.76 -2.11 -8.12
N ASP A 206 2.83 -2.61 -8.95
CA ASP A 206 1.66 -1.83 -9.35
C ASP A 206 0.66 -1.71 -8.20
N ILE A 207 0.71 -0.57 -7.54
CA ILE A 207 -0.18 -0.21 -6.43
C ILE A 207 -1.63 -0.08 -6.90
N GLY A 208 -1.86 0.31 -8.15
CA GLY A 208 -3.21 0.38 -8.71
C GLY A 208 -3.87 -0.99 -8.73
N VAL A 209 -3.14 -2.03 -9.11
CA VAL A 209 -3.61 -3.43 -9.03
C VAL A 209 -3.83 -3.85 -7.59
N LEU A 210 -2.92 -3.52 -6.67
CA LEU A 210 -3.04 -3.89 -5.25
C LEU A 210 -4.29 -3.27 -4.60
N ILE A 211 -4.58 -2.00 -4.88
CA ILE A 211 -5.79 -1.33 -4.39
C ILE A 211 -7.04 -1.98 -4.98
N ARG A 212 -7.04 -2.28 -6.30
CA ARG A 212 -8.16 -2.93 -6.98
C ARG A 212 -8.43 -4.34 -6.45
N GLU A 213 -7.40 -5.15 -6.21
CA GLU A 213 -7.59 -6.51 -5.70
C GLU A 213 -8.08 -6.50 -4.25
N THR A 214 -7.62 -5.55 -3.45
CA THR A 214 -8.12 -5.38 -2.07
C THR A 214 -9.59 -4.96 -2.06
N ASP A 215 -9.98 -4.07 -2.97
CA ASP A 215 -11.37 -3.66 -3.17
C ASP A 215 -12.25 -4.84 -3.60
N ALA A 216 -11.84 -5.56 -4.65
CA ALA A 216 -12.55 -6.73 -5.14
C ALA A 216 -12.71 -7.81 -4.06
N SER A 217 -11.66 -8.08 -3.28
CA SER A 217 -11.71 -9.03 -2.16
C SER A 217 -12.71 -8.60 -1.10
N SER A 218 -12.77 -7.30 -0.75
CA SER A 218 -13.73 -6.81 0.24
C SER A 218 -15.19 -7.04 -0.18
N MET A 219 -15.51 -6.81 -1.46
CA MET A 219 -16.86 -7.03 -1.99
C MET A 219 -17.21 -8.52 -2.08
N ARG A 220 -16.26 -9.38 -2.48
CA ARG A 220 -16.45 -10.83 -2.55
C ARG A 220 -16.93 -11.39 -1.21
N PHE A 221 -16.32 -11.00 -0.09
CA PHE A 221 -16.72 -11.52 1.22
C PHE A 221 -18.11 -11.03 1.67
N THR A 222 -18.50 -9.80 1.32
CA THR A 222 -19.85 -9.29 1.60
C THR A 222 -20.91 -9.99 0.76
N GLU A 223 -20.61 -10.26 -0.52
CA GLU A 223 -21.50 -10.99 -1.43
C GLU A 223 -21.65 -12.45 -1.01
N CYS A 224 -20.53 -13.12 -0.66
CA CYS A 224 -20.56 -14.46 -0.10
C CYS A 224 -21.41 -14.52 1.17
N ALA A 225 -21.29 -13.52 2.07
CA ALA A 225 -22.12 -13.46 3.26
C ALA A 225 -23.61 -13.28 2.94
N ALA A 226 -23.95 -12.54 1.89
CA ALA A 226 -25.33 -12.40 1.43
C ALA A 226 -25.91 -13.70 0.85
N ALA A 227 -25.06 -14.56 0.27
CA ALA A 227 -25.44 -15.83 -0.36
C ALA A 227 -25.39 -17.06 0.57
N LEU A 228 -25.07 -16.88 1.86
CA LEU A 228 -25.00 -17.99 2.81
C LEU A 228 -26.38 -18.66 3.01
N PRO A 229 -26.44 -20.01 3.10
CA PRO A 229 -27.68 -20.72 3.37
C PRO A 229 -28.18 -20.46 4.79
N GLN A 230 -29.49 -20.64 4.99
CA GLN A 230 -30.12 -20.58 6.31
C GLN A 230 -29.61 -21.78 7.15
N TYR A 231 -29.06 -21.49 8.33
CA TYR A 231 -28.69 -22.49 9.35
C TYR A 231 -29.53 -22.26 10.59
#